data_AF-A0A2W0BDG7-F1
#
_entry.id   AF-A0A2W0BDG7-F1
#
_cell.length_a   1.000
_cell.length_b   1.000
_cell.length_c   1.000
_cell.angle_alpha   90.00
_cell.angle_beta   90.00
_cell.angle_gamma   90.00
#
_symmetry.space_group_name_H-M   'P 1'
#
loop_
_entity.id
_entity.type
_entity.pdbx_description
1 polymer ?
#
loop_
_entity_poly.entity_id
_entity_poly.type
_entity_poly.pdbx_seq_one_letter_code
_entity_poly.pdbx_strand_id
1 'polypeptide(L)'
;MDAGPEVGNQSADEQELHKKAQRFAKLLVDEIKLYNQSKVAEGKQNRDLYRVLREDIEKSRATYDKRYGGTPVAPARYFDSEIVRILADNDRSLMGSDFPA
;
A
#
# COMPACT_ATOMS: atom_id res chain seq x y z
N MET A 1 41.74 2.35 7.64
CA MET A 1 40.92 2.73 6.47
C MET A 1 39.49 2.58 6.93
N ASP A 2 38.91 3.69 7.39
CA ASP A 2 37.55 3.73 7.94
C ASP A 2 36.71 4.51 6.93
N ALA A 3 35.81 3.80 6.25
CA ALA A 3 34.78 4.39 5.42
C ALA A 3 33.46 3.76 5.86
N GLY A 4 32.82 4.42 6.84
CA GLY A 4 31.46 4.10 7.27
C GLY A 4 30.46 4.23 6.11
N PRO A 5 29.28 3.59 6.21
CA PRO A 5 28.33 3.50 5.12
C PRO A 5 27.76 4.90 4.81
N GLU A 6 27.69 5.24 3.51
CA GLU A 6 27.01 6.43 3.02
C GLU A 6 25.51 6.28 3.23
N VAL A 7 25.03 6.65 4.42
CA VAL A 7 23.61 6.72 4.72
C VAL A 7 23.11 8.13 4.44
N GLY A 8 22.27 8.26 3.42
CA GLY A 8 21.26 9.32 3.38
C GLY A 8 21.48 10.44 2.38
N ASN A 9 21.31 10.14 1.08
CA ASN A 9 20.62 11.06 0.18
C ASN A 9 20.19 10.31 -1.09
N GLN A 10 18.98 9.73 -1.09
CA GLN A 10 18.38 9.27 -2.35
C GLN A 10 18.37 10.43 -3.35
N SER A 11 18.69 10.17 -4.62
CA SER A 11 18.75 11.23 -5.63
C SER A 11 17.41 11.96 -5.73
N ALA A 12 17.40 13.21 -6.20
CA ALA A 12 16.14 13.97 -6.35
C ALA A 12 15.10 13.21 -7.20
N ASP A 13 15.56 12.50 -8.22
CA ASP A 13 14.72 11.66 -9.08
C ASP A 13 14.11 10.47 -8.33
N GLU A 14 14.89 9.83 -7.46
CA GLU A 14 14.43 8.73 -6.62
C GLU A 14 13.41 9.23 -5.59
N GLN A 15 13.67 10.37 -4.94
CA GLN A 15 12.70 10.99 -4.01
C GLN A 15 11.37 11.33 -4.69
N GLU A 16 11.42 11.88 -5.91
CA GLU A 16 10.22 12.16 -6.69
C GLU A 16 9.50 10.88 -7.11
N LEU A 17 10.24 9.81 -7.42
CA LEU A 17 9.66 8.49 -7.70
C LEU A 17 8.91 7.94 -6.49
N HIS A 18 9.49 8.04 -5.28
CA HIS A 18 8.83 7.66 -4.03
C HIS A 18 7.52 8.44 -3.81
N LYS A 19 7.55 9.78 -3.98
CA LYS A 19 6.34 10.61 -3.83
C LYS A 19 5.25 10.25 -4.85
N LYS A 20 5.64 9.98 -6.10
CA LYS A 20 4.68 9.56 -7.16
C LYS A 20 4.06 8.22 -6.82
N ALA A 21 4.87 7.26 -6.40
CA ALA A 21 4.41 5.93 -6.01
C ALA A 21 3.45 5.99 -4.82
N GLN A 22 3.78 6.73 -3.77
CA GLN A 22 2.88 6.89 -2.62
C GLN A 22 1.56 7.55 -3.00
N ARG A 23 1.58 8.63 -3.79
CA ARG A 23 0.34 9.29 -4.27
C ARG A 23 -0.53 8.36 -5.09
N PHE A 24 0.08 7.54 -5.96
CA PHE A 24 -0.67 6.59 -6.78
C PHE A 24 -1.26 5.45 -5.96
N ALA A 25 -0.51 4.90 -4.99
CA ALA A 25 -1.04 3.94 -4.03
C ALA A 25 -2.24 4.50 -3.27
N LYS A 26 -2.12 5.73 -2.74
CA LYS A 26 -3.21 6.41 -2.04
C LYS A 26 -4.46 6.53 -2.92
N LEU A 27 -4.30 6.99 -4.16
CA LEU A 27 -5.40 7.14 -5.11
C LEU A 27 -6.17 5.82 -5.30
N LEU A 28 -5.46 4.74 -5.62
CA LEU A 28 -6.08 3.43 -5.85
C LEU A 28 -6.82 2.92 -4.61
N VAL A 29 -6.27 3.14 -3.41
CA VAL A 29 -6.91 2.69 -2.17
C VAL A 29 -8.11 3.57 -1.79
N ASP A 30 -8.05 4.89 -2.05
CA ASP A 30 -9.21 5.78 -1.89
C ASP A 30 -10.36 5.35 -2.81
N GLU A 31 -10.07 4.94 -4.06
CA GLU A 31 -11.08 4.39 -4.99
C GLU A 31 -11.71 3.11 -4.45
N ILE A 32 -10.90 2.15 -3.95
CA ILE A 32 -11.43 0.94 -3.29
C ILE A 32 -12.41 1.34 -2.18
N LYS A 33 -12.00 2.27 -1.29
CA LYS A 33 -12.84 2.73 -0.18
C LYS A 33 -14.13 3.38 -0.66
N LEU A 34 -14.05 4.26 -1.67
CA LEU A 34 -15.19 5.00 -2.20
C LEU A 34 -16.27 4.06 -2.77
N TYR A 35 -15.86 3.07 -3.55
CA TYR A 35 -16.77 2.15 -4.23
C TYR A 35 -17.22 0.96 -3.38
N ASN A 36 -16.49 0.61 -2.31
CA ASN A 36 -16.75 -0.59 -1.51
C ASN A 36 -17.09 -0.26 -0.04
N GLN A 37 -17.75 0.87 0.25
CA GLN A 37 -18.00 1.33 1.63
C GLN A 37 -18.68 0.27 2.52
N SER A 38 -19.70 -0.44 2.01
CA SER A 38 -20.37 -1.50 2.76
C SER A 38 -19.44 -2.67 3.09
N LYS A 39 -18.63 -3.12 2.12
CA LYS A 39 -17.63 -4.18 2.31
C LYS A 39 -16.51 -3.74 3.27
N VAL A 40 -16.11 -2.47 3.24
CA VAL A 40 -15.14 -1.92 4.20
C VAL A 40 -15.71 -1.98 5.62
N ALA A 41 -16.97 -1.57 5.81
CA ALA A 41 -17.63 -1.65 7.11
C ALA A 41 -17.73 -3.10 7.61
N GLU A 42 -18.17 -4.03 6.74
CA GLU A 42 -18.25 -5.46 7.03
C GLU A 42 -16.87 -6.05 7.39
N GLY A 43 -15.84 -5.77 6.58
CA GLY A 43 -14.49 -6.26 6.81
C GLY A 43 -13.89 -5.76 8.12
N LYS A 44 -14.15 -4.49 8.50
CA LYS A 44 -13.75 -3.95 9.81
C LYS A 44 -14.46 -4.67 10.96
N GLN A 45 -15.78 -4.86 10.84
CA GLN A 45 -16.57 -5.56 11.86
C GLN A 45 -16.08 -6.99 12.06
N ASN A 46 -15.71 -7.68 10.97
CA ASN A 46 -15.22 -9.06 10.98
C ASN A 46 -13.70 -9.17 11.23
N ARG A 47 -12.98 -8.04 11.30
CA ARG A 47 -11.51 -7.97 11.42
C ARG A 47 -10.79 -8.77 10.33
N ASP A 48 -11.32 -8.69 9.10
CA ASP A 48 -10.91 -9.51 7.96
C ASP A 48 -11.06 -8.73 6.63
N LEU A 49 -10.59 -7.48 6.63
CA LEU A 49 -10.68 -6.57 5.47
C LEU A 49 -10.08 -7.17 4.21
N TYR A 50 -8.93 -7.85 4.32
CA TYR A 50 -8.25 -8.39 3.14
C TYR A 50 -9.08 -9.44 2.42
N ARG A 51 -9.73 -10.36 3.15
CA ARG A 51 -10.57 -11.39 2.51
C ARG A 51 -11.82 -10.79 1.88
N VAL A 52 -12.50 -9.87 2.58
CA VAL A 52 -13.74 -9.24 2.09
C VAL A 52 -13.50 -8.39 0.85
N LEU A 53 -12.35 -7.70 0.77
CA LEU A 53 -11.99 -6.81 -0.35
C LEU A 53 -10.98 -7.43 -1.32
N ARG A 54 -10.74 -8.75 -1.26
CA ARG A 54 -9.62 -9.41 -1.95
C ARG A 54 -9.56 -9.08 -3.44
N GLU A 55 -10.68 -9.18 -4.14
CA GLU A 55 -10.72 -8.94 -5.59
C GLU A 55 -10.33 -7.49 -5.93
N ASP A 56 -10.89 -6.51 -5.21
CA ASP A 56 -10.64 -5.09 -5.41
C ASP A 56 -9.19 -4.72 -5.07
N ILE A 57 -8.66 -5.27 -3.96
CA ILE A 57 -7.27 -5.06 -3.52
C ILE A 57 -6.28 -5.64 -4.53
N GLU A 58 -6.47 -6.88 -4.97
CA GLU A 58 -5.51 -7.54 -5.86
C GLU A 58 -5.53 -6.94 -7.28
N LYS A 59 -6.69 -6.50 -7.79
CA LYS A 59 -6.79 -5.76 -9.06
C LYS A 59 -6.04 -4.43 -9.00
N SER A 60 -6.22 -3.66 -7.93
CA SER A 60 -5.53 -2.38 -7.74
C SER A 60 -4.04 -2.57 -7.46
N ARG A 61 -3.66 -3.61 -6.71
CA ARG A 61 -2.26 -4.01 -6.51
C ARG A 61 -1.57 -4.30 -7.84
N ALA A 62 -2.19 -5.12 -8.70
CA ALA A 62 -1.64 -5.41 -10.02
C ALA A 62 -1.46 -4.14 -10.87
N THR A 63 -2.38 -3.17 -10.76
CA THR A 63 -2.28 -1.87 -11.42
C THR A 63 -1.10 -1.05 -10.89
N TYR A 64 -0.89 -1.04 -9.57
CA TYR A 64 0.25 -0.41 -8.93
C TYR A 64 1.58 -1.07 -9.35
N ASP A 65 1.65 -2.40 -9.26
CA ASP A 65 2.86 -3.18 -9.54
C ASP A 65 3.28 -3.10 -11.01
N LYS A 66 2.32 -3.03 -11.94
CA LYS A 66 2.61 -2.77 -13.36
C LYS A 66 3.41 -1.47 -13.57
N ARG A 67 3.22 -0.47 -12.72
CA ARG A 67 3.88 0.83 -12.81
C ARG A 67 5.14 0.92 -11.97
N TYR A 68 5.16 0.33 -10.78
CA TYR A 68 6.22 0.54 -9.78
C TYR A 68 6.94 -0.73 -9.33
N GLY A 69 6.43 -1.92 -9.63
CA GLY A 69 7.00 -3.20 -9.16
C GLY A 69 8.39 -3.51 -9.72
N GLY A 70 8.75 -2.96 -10.88
CA GLY A 70 10.08 -3.08 -11.47
C GLY A 70 11.03 -1.90 -11.18
N THR A 71 10.67 -1.03 -10.23
CA THR A 71 11.41 0.22 -9.96
C THR A 71 12.08 0.18 -8.57
N PRO A 72 13.05 1.06 -8.28
CA PRO A 72 13.72 1.12 -6.97
C PRO A 72 12.76 1.31 -5.77
N VAL A 73 11.53 1.81 -5.99
CA VAL A 73 10.55 2.01 -4.91
C VAL A 73 9.78 0.76 -4.52
N ALA A 74 9.89 -0.35 -5.26
CA ALA A 74 9.14 -1.58 -5.00
C ALA A 74 9.29 -2.10 -3.55
N PRO A 75 10.49 -2.10 -2.93
CA PRO A 75 10.66 -2.55 -1.55
C PRO A 75 9.94 -1.68 -0.51
N ALA A 76 9.56 -0.44 -0.84
CA ALA A 76 8.86 0.46 0.08
C ALA A 76 7.40 0.06 0.34
N ARG A 77 6.82 -0.82 -0.49
CA ARG A 77 5.46 -1.38 -0.32
C ARG A 77 4.39 -0.34 0.01
N TYR A 78 4.40 0.79 -0.72
CA TYR A 78 3.46 1.88 -0.47
C TYR A 78 2.01 1.46 -0.61
N PHE A 79 1.68 0.56 -1.54
CA PHE A 79 0.32 0.06 -1.69
C PHE A 79 -0.19 -0.61 -0.41
N ASP A 80 0.62 -1.48 0.21
CA ASP A 80 0.25 -2.15 1.47
C ASP A 80 0.09 -1.16 2.62
N SER A 81 1.01 -0.20 2.69
CA SER A 81 0.95 0.88 3.69
C SER A 81 -0.33 1.68 3.58
N GLU A 82 -0.72 2.05 2.35
CA GLU A 82 -1.93 2.84 2.10
C GLU A 82 -3.21 2.02 2.34
N ILE A 83 -3.22 0.71 2.05
CA ILE A 83 -4.31 -0.21 2.42
C ILE A 83 -4.59 -0.16 3.92
N VAL A 84 -3.55 -0.35 4.76
CA VAL A 84 -3.70 -0.31 6.22
C VAL A 84 -4.11 1.10 6.68
N ARG A 85 -3.49 2.14 6.14
CA ARG A 85 -3.75 3.54 6.53
C ARG A 85 -5.20 3.96 6.23
N ILE A 86 -5.74 3.60 5.07
CA ILE A 86 -7.02 4.13 4.56
C ILE A 86 -8.19 3.19 4.85
N LEU A 87 -8.01 1.88 4.64
CA LEU A 87 -9.08 0.89 4.80
C LEU A 87 -9.18 0.41 6.24
N ALA A 88 -8.06 0.33 6.96
CA ALA A 88 -8.01 -0.15 8.34
C ALA A 88 -7.79 0.96 9.37
N ASP A 89 -7.85 2.23 8.98
CA ASP A 89 -7.64 3.39 9.85
C ASP A 89 -6.33 3.32 10.66
N ASN A 90 -5.27 2.77 10.07
CA ASN A 90 -3.96 2.47 10.68
C ASN A 90 -3.93 1.25 11.62
N ASP A 91 -5.04 0.54 11.82
CA ASP A 91 -5.07 -0.69 12.61
C ASP A 91 -4.87 -1.93 11.72
N ARG A 92 -3.62 -2.36 11.57
CA ARG A 92 -3.29 -3.58 10.80
C ARG A 92 -4.01 -4.83 11.30
N SER A 93 -4.42 -4.88 12.57
CA SER A 93 -5.10 -6.04 13.13
C SER A 93 -6.50 -6.27 12.55
N LEU A 94 -7.04 -5.32 11.78
CA LEU A 94 -8.30 -5.45 11.05
C LEU A 94 -8.15 -6.11 9.66
N MET A 95 -6.91 -6.33 9.20
CA MET A 95 -6.68 -6.84 7.85
C MET A 95 -6.94 -8.34 7.69
N GLY A 96 -6.97 -9.10 8.80
CA GLY A 96 -7.04 -10.56 8.77
C GLY A 96 -5.67 -11.22 8.60
N SER A 97 -5.59 -12.53 8.88
CA SER A 97 -4.34 -13.31 8.85
C SER A 97 -3.74 -13.49 7.45
N ASP A 98 -4.57 -13.41 6.42
CA ASP A 98 -4.16 -13.63 5.03
C ASP A 98 -3.51 -12.38 4.40
N PHE A 99 -3.56 -11.23 5.09
CA PHE A 99 -2.92 -10.02 4.62
C PHE A 99 -1.39 -10.16 4.69
N PRO A 100 -0.65 -9.98 3.58
CA PRO A 100 0.80 -10.19 3.54
C PRO A 100 1.52 -9.42 4.65
N ALA A 101 2.45 -10.10 5.36
CA ALA A 101 3.32 -9.49 6.38
C ALA A 101 4.18 -8.36 5.79
#